data_AF-A0AB36ZB30-F1
#
_entry.id   AF-A0AB36ZB30-F1
#
_cell.length_a   1.000
_cell.length_b   1.000
_cell.length_c   1.000
_cell.angle_alpha   90.00
_cell.angle_beta   90.00
_cell.angle_gamma   90.00
#
_symmetry.space_group_name_H-M   'P 1'
#
loop_
_entity.id
_entity.type
_entity.pdbx_description
1 polymer ?
#
loop_
_entity_poly.entity_id
_entity_poly.type
_entity_poly.pdbx_seq_one_letter_code
_entity_poly.pdbx_strand_id
1 'polypeptide(L)' 'MAAPRRKRGTMVRPISLGWTVEQDARDRVDSIAQRANVSSAVFFERMVAHVETELTDQGIPSWWPVDPTLTSEELLINPT' A
#
# COMPACT_ATOMS: atom_id res chain seq x y z
N MET A 1 13.81 11.50 -18.23
CA MET A 1 15.06 11.06 -17.58
C MET A 1 14.79 9.73 -16.88
N ALA A 2 15.70 8.76 -16.94
CA ALA A 2 15.52 7.48 -16.25
C ALA A 2 15.62 7.69 -14.73
N ALA A 3 14.69 7.12 -13.97
CA ALA A 3 14.72 7.20 -12.50
C ALA A 3 16.05 6.63 -11.95
N PRO A 4 16.59 7.18 -10.85
CA PRO A 4 17.84 6.70 -10.28
C PRO A 4 17.76 5.20 -9.96
N ARG A 5 18.70 4.43 -10.50
CA ARG A 5 18.84 3.01 -10.14
C ARG A 5 19.35 2.91 -8.71
N ARG A 6 18.70 2.08 -7.89
CA ARG A 6 19.16 1.77 -6.53
C ARG A 6 20.60 1.24 -6.58
N LYS A 7 21.42 1.61 -5.60
CA LYS A 7 22.80 1.10 -5.51
C LYS A 7 22.78 -0.44 -5.47
N ARG A 8 23.60 -1.06 -6.32
CA ARG A 8 23.74 -2.52 -6.41
C ARG A 8 24.15 -3.08 -5.04
N GLY A 9 23.53 -4.19 -4.62
CA GLY A 9 23.83 -4.87 -3.35
C GLY A 9 23.13 -4.30 -2.11
N THR A 10 22.23 -3.32 -2.25
CA THR A 10 21.49 -2.75 -1.10
C THR A 10 20.20 -3.48 -0.76
N MET A 11 19.72 -4.38 -1.63
CA MET A 11 18.54 -5.21 -1.36
C MET A 11 18.99 -6.53 -0.71
N VAL A 12 18.42 -6.86 0.45
CA VAL A 12 18.73 -8.10 1.19
C VAL A 12 17.93 -9.29 0.64
N ARG A 13 16.62 -9.11 0.42
CA ARG A 13 15.71 -10.16 -0.08
C ARG A 13 14.64 -9.54 -0.99
N PRO A 14 14.98 -9.26 -2.27
CA PRO A 14 14.03 -8.65 -3.20
C PRO A 14 12.95 -9.65 -3.63
N ILE A 15 11.72 -9.17 -3.77
CA ILE A 15 10.58 -9.89 -4.38
C ILE A 15 9.93 -9.03 -5.45
N SER A 16 9.35 -9.65 -6.47
CA SER A 16 8.55 -8.97 -7.49
C SER A 16 7.09 -8.90 -7.06
N LEU A 17 6.47 -7.72 -7.17
CA LEU A 17 5.03 -7.56 -6.96
C LEU A 17 4.30 -7.98 -8.24
N GLY A 18 3.35 -8.91 -8.13
CA GLY A 18 2.62 -9.53 -9.25
C GLY A 18 1.14 -9.12 -9.33
N TRP A 19 0.80 -7.90 -8.92
CA TRP A 19 -0.60 -7.44 -8.86
C TRP A 19 -1.07 -6.82 -10.16
N THR A 20 -2.35 -7.00 -10.46
CA THR A 20 -3.08 -6.23 -11.45
C THR A 20 -3.73 -5.03 -10.77
N VAL A 21 -3.47 -3.83 -11.28
CA VAL A 21 -4.02 -2.57 -10.77
C VAL A 21 -4.50 -1.71 -11.94
N GLU A 22 -5.34 -0.72 -11.65
CA GLU A 22 -5.73 0.28 -12.64
C GLU A 22 -4.52 1.07 -13.15
N GLN A 23 -4.49 1.34 -14.46
CA GLN A 23 -3.39 2.05 -15.11
C GLN A 23 -3.17 3.44 -14.51
N ASP A 24 -4.26 4.19 -14.29
CA ASP A 24 -4.21 5.53 -13.70
C ASP A 24 -3.55 5.55 -12.32
N ALA A 25 -3.80 4.51 -11.52
CA ALA A 25 -3.21 4.40 -10.18
C ALA A 25 -1.69 4.17 -10.27
N ARG A 26 -1.26 3.26 -11.17
CA ARG A 26 0.16 3.03 -11.46
C ARG A 26 0.86 4.30 -11.93
N ASP A 27 0.28 5.01 -12.88
CA ASP A 27 0.88 6.19 -13.49
C ASP A 27 0.99 7.35 -12.47
N ARG A 28 0.04 7.47 -11.54
CA ARG A 28 0.13 8.41 -10.40
C ARG A 28 1.29 8.07 -9.47
N VAL A 29 1.45 6.80 -9.10
CA VAL A 29 2.58 6.34 -8.26
C VAL A 29 3.92 6.66 -8.95
N ASP A 30 4.03 6.35 -10.24
CA ASP A 30 5.24 6.63 -11.02
C ASP A 30 5.54 8.14 -11.08
N SER A 31 4.52 8.98 -11.27
CA SER A 31 4.67 10.44 -11.30
C SER A 31 5.15 11.01 -9.96
N ILE A 32 4.60 10.54 -8.84
CA ILE A 32 5.00 10.99 -7.50
C ILE A 32 6.44 10.54 -7.19
N ALA A 33 6.78 9.29 -7.52
CA ALA A 33 8.13 8.75 -7.35
C ALA A 33 9.17 9.57 -8.13
N GLN A 34 8.85 9.96 -9.37
CA GLN A 34 9.70 10.82 -10.19
C GLN A 34 9.91 12.20 -9.54
N ARG A 35 8.85 12.84 -9.02
CA ARG A 35 8.96 14.13 -8.30
C ARG A 35 9.81 14.00 -7.03
N ALA A 36 9.75 12.86 -6.36
CA ALA A 36 10.58 12.53 -5.22
C ALA A 36 12.01 12.07 -5.59
N ASN A 37 12.35 12.05 -6.89
CA ASN A 37 13.64 11.60 -7.42
C ASN A 37 14.05 10.19 -6.96
N VAL A 38 13.08 9.28 -6.89
CA VAL A 38 13.28 7.86 -6.53
C VAL A 38 12.60 6.96 -7.56
N SER A 39 12.91 5.66 -7.52
CA SER A 39 12.15 4.67 -8.28
C SER A 39 10.79 4.39 -7.61
N SER A 40 9.81 3.93 -8.39
CA SER A 40 8.47 3.56 -7.89
C SER A 40 8.53 2.47 -6.82
N ALA A 41 9.48 1.54 -6.92
CA ALA A 41 9.71 0.53 -5.89
C ALA A 41 10.20 1.14 -4.57
N VAL A 42 11.12 2.11 -4.61
CA VAL A 42 11.58 2.81 -3.40
C VAL A 42 10.47 3.67 -2.82
N PHE A 43 9.68 4.32 -3.68
CA PHE A 43 8.52 5.08 -3.23
C PHE A 43 7.49 4.17 -2.54
N PHE A 44 7.20 2.99 -3.11
CA PHE A 44 6.34 2.00 -2.50
C PHE A 44 6.86 1.54 -1.13
N GLU A 45 8.15 1.20 -0.99
CA GLU A 45 8.76 0.83 0.30
C GLU A 45 8.57 1.94 1.36
N ARG A 46 8.74 3.21 0.97
CA ARG A 46 8.53 4.36 1.85
C ARG A 46 7.07 4.60 2.18
N MET A 47 6.18 4.37 1.23
CA MET A 47 4.74 4.48 1.42
C MET A 47 4.27 3.46 2.45
N VAL A 48 4.72 2.20 2.36
CA VAL A 48 4.42 1.16 3.37
C VAL A 48 4.90 1.60 4.75
N ALA A 49 6.15 2.05 4.87
CA ALA A 49 6.71 2.52 6.15
C ALA A 49 5.94 3.71 6.73
N HIS A 50 5.39 4.59 5.89
CA HIS A 50 4.54 5.69 6.36
C HIS A 50 3.17 5.18 6.81
N VAL A 51 2.55 4.26 6.06
CA VAL A 51 1.26 3.67 6.41
C VAL A 51 1.32 2.96 7.76
N GLU A 52 2.43 2.31 8.09
CA GLU A 52 2.66 1.69 9.41
C GLU A 52 2.54 2.69 10.58
N THR A 53 2.77 3.99 10.36
CA THR A 53 2.63 5.03 11.38
C THR A 53 1.19 5.50 11.61
N GLU A 54 0.27 5.13 10.71
CA GLU A 54 -1.13 5.56 10.72
C GLU A 54 -2.11 4.38 10.92
N LEU A 55 -1.61 3.25 11.42
CA LEU A 55 -2.43 2.07 11.69
C LEU A 55 -3.26 2.27 12.97
N THR A 56 -4.48 1.73 12.95
CA THR A 56 -5.33 1.56 14.13
C THR A 56 -4.83 0.38 14.97
N ASP A 57 -5.44 0.18 16.15
CA ASP A 57 -5.19 -0.99 17.00
C ASP A 57 -5.48 -2.33 16.30
N GLN A 58 -6.24 -2.32 15.20
CA GLN A 58 -6.55 -3.49 14.37
C GLN A 58 -5.51 -3.75 13.27
N GLY A 59 -4.48 -2.90 13.15
CA GLY A 59 -3.44 -3.02 12.13
C GLY A 59 -3.88 -2.59 10.73
N ILE A 60 -4.98 -1.85 10.61
CA ILE A 60 -5.45 -1.27 9.34
C ILE A 60 -5.21 0.24 9.32
N PRO A 61 -4.93 0.86 8.17
CA PRO A 61 -4.76 2.30 8.10
C PRO A 61 -6.04 3.03 8.55
N SER A 62 -5.90 4.11 9.31
CA SER A 62 -7.04 4.87 9.86
C SER A 62 -7.96 5.47 8.78
N TRP A 63 -7.42 5.73 7.60
CA TRP A 63 -8.15 6.21 6.41
C TRP A 63 -8.70 5.08 5.54
N TRP A 64 -8.42 3.81 5.87
CA TRP A 64 -8.97 2.69 5.11
C TRP A 64 -10.48 2.64 5.34
N PRO A 65 -11.30 2.59 4.29
CA PRO A 65 -12.74 2.54 4.45
C PRO A 65 -13.11 1.28 5.24
N VAL A 66 -13.68 1.47 6.43
CA VAL A 66 -14.31 0.39 7.18
C VAL A 66 -15.62 0.13 6.48
N ASP A 67 -15.72 -0.99 5.78
CA ASP A 67 -17.01 -1.44 5.26
C ASP A 67 -17.88 -1.79 6.48
N PRO A 68 -18.96 -1.03 6.78
CA PRO A 68 -19.75 -1.24 7.99
C PRO A 68 -20.39 -2.63 8.03
N THR A 69 -20.46 -3.33 6.89
CA THR A 69 -21.05 -4.66 6.74
C THR A 69 -20.26 -5.79 7.42
N LEU A 70 -19.03 -5.55 7.88
CA LEU A 70 -18.22 -6.54 8.60
C LEU A 70 -18.08 -6.25 10.09
N THR A 71 -18.74 -5.20 10.60
CA THR A 71 -18.90 -5.03 12.05
C THR A 71 -19.86 -6.10 12.52
N SER A 72 -19.37 -6.94 13.42
CA SER A 72 -19.98 -8.18 13.88
C SER A 72 -21.34 -7.98 14.57
N GLU A 73 -22.41 -7.71 13.83
CA GLU A 73 -23.78 -7.67 14.34
C GLU A 73 -24.76 -8.08 13.23
N GLU A 74 -24.86 -9.38 12.91
CA GLU A 74 -26.12 -9.99 12.40
C GLU A 74 -25.98 -11.52 12.28
N LEU A 75 -25.72 -12.20 13.41
CA LEU A 75 -26.38 -13.49 13.60
C LEU A 75 -27.73 -13.18 14.23
N LEU A 76 -28.72 -12.90 13.38
CA LEU A 76 -30.13 -13.04 13.75
C LEU A 76 -30.39 -14.53 13.99
N ILE A 77 -30.00 -15.01 15.17
CA ILE A 77 -30.60 -16.20 15.75
C ILE A 77 -32.03 -15.76 16.05
N ASN A 78 -32.99 -16.12 15.21
CA ASN A 78 -34.40 -16.05 15.57
C ASN A 78 -34.71 -17.31 16.38
N PRO A 79 -34.85 -17.25 17.72
CA PRO A 79 -35.56 -18.29 18.43
C PRO A 79 -37.07 -18.11 18.28
N THR A 80 -37.73 -19.23 17.96
CA THR A 80 -39.18 -19.52 18.01
C THR A 80 -40.08 -18.94 16.93
#